data_AF-W4M8N8-F1
#
_entry.id   AF-W4M8N8-F1
#
_cell.length_a   1.000
_cell.length_b   1.000
_cell.length_c   1.000
_cell.angle_alpha   90.00
_cell.angle_beta   90.00
_cell.angle_gamma   90.00
#
_symmetry.space_group_name_H-M   'P 1'
#
loop_
_entity.id
_entity.type
_entity.pdbx_description
1 polymer ?
#
loop_
_entity_poly.entity_id
_entity_poly.type
_entity_poly.pdbx_seq_one_letter_code
_entity_poly.pdbx_strand_id
1 'polypeptide(L)'
;MGAASNHVDAIEGYKWDVFISYRRREPVRSWVHEHFYKRLYEWLPEKMVREPTIFIDEQIETGAPWRDELRNALQTSRFLVAVWSPSYFRSAWCTAEWHTMLAREKQLALGAHTTPKGLIYPIVFDSKELFPATAATIQYRDFSPWNINFSGFEATEHYGHFIREIQQVAMELGALILQAPSWDPAWPVEMPSPDSIQSVSLPRLR
;
A
#
# COMPACT_ATOMS: atom_id res chain seq x y z
N MET A 1 -11.41 31.21 -31.98
CA MET A 1 -11.42 29.73 -31.82
C MET A 1 -10.01 29.32 -31.43
N GLY A 2 -9.73 29.24 -30.14
CA GLY A 2 -8.46 28.72 -29.61
C GLY A 2 -8.73 27.32 -29.09
N ALA A 3 -8.04 26.34 -29.66
CA ALA A 3 -8.06 24.97 -29.16
C ALA A 3 -7.50 24.96 -27.74
N ALA A 4 -8.34 24.58 -26.77
CA ALA A 4 -7.88 24.21 -25.44
C ALA A 4 -7.01 22.96 -25.60
N SER A 5 -5.74 23.11 -25.22
CA SER A 5 -4.71 22.07 -25.31
C SER A 5 -5.10 20.87 -24.43
N ASN A 6 -5.01 19.69 -25.03
CA ASN A 6 -5.28 18.38 -24.44
C ASN A 6 -4.36 18.06 -23.26
N HIS A 7 -4.92 17.33 -22.29
CA HIS A 7 -4.27 16.59 -21.21
C HIS A 7 -2.93 15.96 -21.59
N VAL A 8 -1.91 16.17 -20.74
CA VAL A 8 -0.74 15.29 -20.65
C VAL A 8 -0.27 15.20 -19.18
N ASP A 9 -1.08 14.60 -18.31
CA ASP A 9 -0.68 14.22 -16.94
C ASP A 9 0.17 12.93 -16.94
N ALA A 10 1.24 12.93 -17.73
CA ALA A 10 2.34 11.99 -17.61
C ALA A 10 3.50 12.73 -16.94
N ILE A 11 3.42 12.92 -15.62
CA ILE A 11 4.57 13.34 -14.80
C ILE A 11 5.60 12.19 -14.92
N GLU A 12 6.64 12.40 -15.73
CA GLU A 12 7.50 11.44 -16.47
C GLU A 12 8.23 10.30 -15.72
N GLY A 13 7.70 9.74 -14.63
CA GLY A 13 8.31 8.57 -14.00
C GLY A 13 7.40 7.70 -13.14
N TYR A 14 6.25 8.20 -12.69
CA TYR A 14 5.27 7.36 -12.00
C TYR A 14 4.44 6.54 -12.99
N LYS A 15 4.39 5.22 -12.77
CA LYS A 15 3.52 4.27 -13.48
C LYS A 15 2.24 4.00 -12.69
N TRP A 16 2.32 4.06 -11.36
CA TRP A 16 1.25 3.71 -10.43
C TRP A 16 0.93 4.89 -9.51
N ASP A 17 -0.35 5.09 -9.23
CA ASP A 17 -0.80 5.99 -8.19
C ASP A 17 -0.67 5.35 -6.81
N VAL A 18 -1.01 4.07 -6.72
CA VAL A 18 -1.01 3.32 -5.47
C VAL A 18 -0.29 1.99 -5.66
N PHE A 19 0.60 1.68 -4.72
CA PHE A 19 1.14 0.34 -4.49
C PHE A 19 0.46 -0.25 -3.26
N ILE A 20 -0.22 -1.40 -3.39
CA ILE A 20 -0.81 -2.12 -2.25
C ILE A 20 0.18 -3.19 -1.76
N SER A 21 0.73 -2.96 -0.57
CA SER A 21 1.61 -3.89 0.13
C SER A 21 0.83 -4.58 1.25
N TYR A 22 0.87 -5.91 1.30
CA TYR A 22 0.18 -6.70 2.32
C TYR A 22 0.87 -8.05 2.50
N ARG A 23 0.57 -8.75 3.61
CA ARG A 23 1.06 -10.12 3.77
C ARG A 23 0.27 -11.07 2.88
N ARG A 24 0.94 -11.72 1.93
CA ARG A 24 0.41 -12.79 1.06
C ARG A 24 0.21 -14.13 1.77
N ARG A 25 -0.46 -14.12 2.92
CA ARG A 25 -0.89 -15.32 3.65
C ARG A 25 -2.26 -15.07 4.26
N GLU A 26 -3.03 -16.13 4.43
CA GLU A 26 -4.28 -16.06 5.16
C GLU A 26 -4.04 -15.62 6.62
N PRO A 27 -4.96 -14.85 7.20
CA PRO A 27 -6.26 -14.40 6.64
C PRO A 27 -6.17 -13.12 5.77
N VAL A 28 -5.03 -12.45 5.74
CA VAL A 28 -4.88 -11.13 5.10
C VAL A 28 -5.05 -11.20 3.59
N ARG A 29 -4.53 -12.27 2.96
CA ARG A 29 -4.57 -12.44 1.51
C ARG A 29 -6.00 -12.42 0.97
N SER A 30 -6.88 -13.33 1.42
CA SER A 30 -8.25 -13.36 0.90
C SER A 30 -8.99 -12.06 1.18
N TRP A 31 -8.84 -11.49 2.38
CA TRP A 31 -9.46 -10.22 2.72
C TRP A 31 -9.03 -9.06 1.81
N VAL A 32 -7.74 -8.98 1.49
CA VAL A 32 -7.24 -7.94 0.57
C VAL A 32 -7.84 -8.14 -0.82
N HIS A 33 -7.76 -9.33 -1.40
CA HIS A 33 -8.22 -9.55 -2.78
C HIS A 33 -9.75 -9.49 -2.92
N GLU A 34 -10.47 -10.17 -2.03
CA GLU A 34 -11.92 -10.39 -2.17
C GLU A 34 -12.73 -9.18 -1.71
N HIS A 35 -12.16 -8.33 -0.84
CA HIS A 35 -12.87 -7.22 -0.23
C HIS A 35 -12.15 -5.89 -0.42
N PHE A 36 -10.97 -5.70 0.17
CA PHE A 36 -10.35 -4.36 0.23
C PHE A 36 -9.98 -3.83 -1.16
N TYR A 37 -9.16 -4.58 -1.91
CA TYR A 37 -8.69 -4.18 -3.23
C TYR A 37 -9.84 -4.04 -4.21
N LYS A 38 -10.73 -5.03 -4.28
CA LYS A 38 -11.91 -5.00 -5.15
C LYS A 38 -12.72 -3.71 -4.97
N ARG A 39 -13.02 -3.35 -3.72
CA ARG A 39 -13.82 -2.15 -3.42
C ARG A 39 -13.04 -0.86 -3.61
N LEU A 40 -11.75 -0.84 -3.29
CA LEU A 40 -10.91 0.33 -3.56
C LEU A 40 -10.79 0.59 -5.07
N TYR A 41 -10.64 -0.46 -5.87
CA TYR A 41 -10.60 -0.40 -7.34
C TYR A 41 -11.92 0.14 -7.92
N GLU A 42 -13.07 -0.25 -7.34
CA GLU A 42 -14.38 0.27 -7.73
C GLU A 42 -14.56 1.75 -7.35
N TRP A 43 -14.08 2.18 -6.17
CA TRP A 43 -14.40 3.51 -5.63
C TRP A 43 -13.37 4.60 -5.89
N LEU A 44 -12.09 4.27 -6.13
CA LEU A 44 -11.04 5.27 -6.39
C LEU A 44 -11.27 6.05 -7.70
N PRO A 45 -11.68 5.43 -8.83
CA PRO A 45 -11.98 6.16 -10.06
C PRO A 45 -13.06 7.24 -9.87
N GLU A 46 -14.06 6.96 -9.03
CA GLU A 46 -15.14 7.89 -8.67
C GLU A 46 -14.69 9.11 -7.84
N LYS A 47 -13.39 9.20 -7.51
CA LYS A 47 -12.76 10.29 -6.77
C LYS A 47 -11.69 11.01 -7.58
N MET A 48 -11.52 10.66 -8.85
CA MET A 48 -10.44 11.16 -9.70
C MET A 48 -10.96 11.58 -11.08
N VAL A 49 -10.28 12.54 -11.71
CA VAL A 49 -10.62 13.03 -13.06
C VAL A 49 -10.15 12.06 -14.14
N ARG A 50 -9.12 11.27 -13.86
CA ARG A 50 -8.59 10.21 -14.73
C ARG A 50 -8.67 8.87 -14.01
N GLU A 51 -8.58 7.81 -14.81
CA GLU A 51 -8.47 6.45 -14.27
C GLU A 51 -7.21 6.33 -13.38
N PRO A 52 -7.34 5.87 -12.13
CA PRO A 52 -6.21 5.59 -11.26
C PRO A 52 -5.47 4.34 -11.70
N THR A 53 -4.16 4.30 -11.46
CA THR A 53 -3.36 3.08 -11.66
C THR A 53 -2.97 2.48 -10.32
N ILE A 54 -3.32 1.22 -10.09
CA ILE A 54 -3.03 0.50 -8.85
C ILE A 54 -2.14 -0.69 -9.16
N PHE A 55 -0.98 -0.76 -8.50
CA PHE A 55 -0.17 -1.96 -8.42
C PHE A 55 -0.53 -2.74 -7.16
N ILE A 56 -0.70 -4.06 -7.29
CA ILE A 56 -0.88 -4.97 -6.16
C ILE A 56 0.13 -6.10 -6.29
N ASP A 57 0.88 -6.39 -5.22
CA ASP A 57 1.84 -7.48 -5.22
C ASP A 57 1.11 -8.83 -5.06
N GLU A 58 0.85 -9.51 -6.17
CA GLU A 58 0.20 -10.83 -6.22
C GLU A 58 1.20 -11.99 -6.35
N GLN A 59 2.48 -11.71 -6.65
CA GLN A 59 3.48 -12.74 -6.95
C GLN A 59 4.13 -13.29 -5.67
N ILE A 60 4.44 -14.59 -5.66
CA ILE A 60 5.19 -15.22 -4.57
C ILE A 60 6.62 -14.69 -4.60
N GLU A 61 7.25 -14.53 -3.42
CA GLU A 61 8.59 -13.97 -3.22
C GLU A 61 9.73 -14.82 -3.85
N THR A 62 9.74 -15.01 -5.17
CA THR A 62 10.62 -15.98 -5.85
C THR A 62 11.54 -15.33 -6.88
N GLY A 63 12.85 -15.43 -6.63
CA GLY A 63 13.90 -15.17 -7.63
C GLY A 63 14.24 -13.68 -7.84
N ALA A 64 15.30 -13.42 -8.61
CA ALA A 64 15.76 -12.06 -8.91
C ALA A 64 14.80 -11.23 -9.80
N PRO A 65 14.18 -11.80 -10.87
CA PRO A 65 13.30 -11.01 -11.74
C PRO A 65 12.09 -10.41 -11.01
N TRP A 66 11.46 -11.17 -10.11
CA TRP A 66 10.36 -10.68 -9.27
C TRP A 66 10.81 -9.52 -8.36
N ARG A 67 12.02 -9.59 -7.78
CA ARG A 67 12.56 -8.51 -6.94
C ARG A 67 12.75 -7.22 -7.71
N ASP A 68 13.18 -7.31 -8.96
CA ASP A 68 13.41 -6.15 -9.81
C ASP A 68 12.08 -5.54 -10.27
N GLU A 69 11.08 -6.37 -10.60
CA GLU A 69 9.73 -5.91 -10.91
C GLU A 69 9.09 -5.18 -9.71
N LEU A 70 9.14 -5.80 -8.53
CA LEU A 70 8.60 -5.24 -7.28
C LEU A 70 9.28 -3.92 -6.93
N ARG A 71 10.62 -3.87 -7.03
CA ARG A 71 11.40 -2.66 -6.82
C ARG A 71 10.98 -1.57 -7.79
N ASN A 72 10.93 -1.87 -9.08
CA ASN A 72 10.53 -0.90 -10.10
C ASN A 72 9.08 -0.44 -9.87
N ALA A 73 8.15 -1.33 -9.50
CA ALA A 73 6.78 -0.95 -9.20
C ALA A 73 6.73 0.03 -8.02
N LEU A 74 7.44 -0.26 -6.93
CA LEU A 74 7.51 0.62 -5.76
C LEU A 74 8.14 1.98 -6.11
N GLN A 75 9.29 1.99 -6.82
CA GLN A 75 9.96 3.20 -7.32
C GLN A 75 9.24 3.88 -8.49
N THR A 76 8.03 3.43 -8.84
CA THR A 76 7.19 4.13 -9.81
C THR A 76 5.77 4.29 -9.28
N SER A 77 5.58 4.19 -7.96
CA SER A 77 4.29 4.35 -7.27
C SER A 77 4.23 5.61 -6.41
N ARG A 78 3.22 6.47 -6.59
CA ARG A 78 3.11 7.72 -5.81
C ARG A 78 2.92 7.47 -4.32
N PHE A 79 2.07 6.52 -3.95
CA PHE A 79 1.75 6.18 -2.57
C PHE A 79 1.84 4.68 -2.29
N LEU A 80 2.20 4.33 -1.05
CA LEU A 80 2.17 2.97 -0.52
C LEU A 80 0.92 2.80 0.36
N VAL A 81 -0.05 2.00 -0.06
CA VAL A 81 -1.11 1.50 0.83
C VAL A 81 -0.60 0.24 1.52
N ALA A 82 -0.23 0.37 2.78
CA ALA A 82 0.33 -0.74 3.57
C ALA A 82 -0.77 -1.37 4.45
N VAL A 83 -1.16 -2.60 4.15
CA VAL A 83 -2.14 -3.37 4.94
C VAL A 83 -1.40 -4.06 6.09
N TRP A 84 -1.38 -3.39 7.23
CA TRP A 84 -0.66 -3.79 8.42
C TRP A 84 -1.36 -4.89 9.19
N SER A 85 -0.58 -5.91 9.51
CA SER A 85 -0.92 -7.02 10.39
C SER A 85 0.37 -7.45 11.11
N PRO A 86 0.31 -8.24 12.19
CA PRO A 86 1.53 -8.73 12.83
C PRO A 86 2.45 -9.50 11.88
N SER A 87 1.87 -10.19 10.88
CA SER A 87 2.63 -10.94 9.88
C SER A 87 3.27 -10.04 8.80
N TYR A 88 2.72 -8.85 8.56
CA TYR A 88 3.34 -7.81 7.73
C TYR A 88 4.70 -7.41 8.31
N PHE A 89 4.75 -7.06 9.60
CA PHE A 89 5.99 -6.61 10.26
C PHE A 89 7.01 -7.72 10.50
N ARG A 90 6.63 -9.00 10.36
CA ARG A 90 7.56 -10.14 10.35
C ARG A 90 8.07 -10.49 8.96
N SER A 91 7.54 -9.87 7.91
CA SER A 91 7.91 -10.11 6.52
C SER A 91 9.02 -9.15 6.11
N ALA A 92 10.22 -9.67 5.87
CA ALA A 92 11.37 -8.87 5.46
C ALA A 92 11.08 -8.03 4.20
N TRP A 93 10.28 -8.58 3.27
CA TRP A 93 9.85 -7.89 2.06
C TRP A 93 8.87 -6.75 2.33
N CYS A 94 7.81 -7.00 3.10
CA CYS A 94 6.82 -5.97 3.42
C CYS A 94 7.47 -4.81 4.20
N THR A 95 8.35 -5.12 5.16
CA THR A 95 9.07 -4.09 5.92
C THR A 95 10.04 -3.30 5.04
N ALA A 96 10.66 -3.94 4.04
CA ALA A 96 11.56 -3.28 3.10
C ALA A 96 10.82 -2.31 2.16
N GLU A 97 9.63 -2.68 1.67
CA GLU A 97 8.76 -1.78 0.91
C GLU A 97 8.36 -0.57 1.74
N TRP A 98 7.95 -0.80 2.99
CA TRP A 98 7.61 0.27 3.92
C TRP A 98 8.79 1.19 4.22
N HIS A 99 9.96 0.66 4.54
CA HIS A 99 11.16 1.46 4.81
C HIS A 99 11.64 2.22 3.58
N THR A 100 11.53 1.64 2.38
CA THR A 100 11.83 2.34 1.13
C THR A 100 10.98 3.60 0.99
N MET A 101 9.69 3.53 1.33
CA MET A 101 8.82 4.69 1.28
C MET A 101 9.13 5.70 2.40
N LEU A 102 9.45 5.25 3.62
CA LEU A 102 9.92 6.13 4.71
C LEU A 102 11.22 6.86 4.33
N ALA A 103 12.15 6.18 3.68
CA ALA A 103 13.39 6.77 3.21
C ALA A 103 13.11 7.88 2.18
N ARG A 104 12.11 7.69 1.31
CA ARG A 104 11.67 8.71 0.35
C ARG A 104 11.01 9.89 1.04
N GLU A 105 10.12 9.67 2.02
CA GLU A 105 9.54 10.73 2.84
C GLU A 105 10.64 11.58 3.50
N LYS A 106 11.67 10.93 4.07
CA LYS A 106 12.81 11.60 4.67
C LYS A 106 13.64 12.40 3.66
N GLN A 107 13.91 11.85 2.47
CA GLN A 107 14.63 12.55 1.40
C GLN A 107 13.89 13.83 0.98
N LEU A 108 12.56 13.78 0.96
CA LEU A 108 11.69 14.90 0.60
C LEU A 108 11.36 15.82 1.79
N ALA A 109 11.87 15.52 2.99
CA ALA A 109 11.54 16.21 4.23
C ALA A 109 10.03 16.35 4.48
N LEU A 110 9.25 15.32 4.16
CA LEU A 110 7.80 15.30 4.42
C LEU A 110 7.52 15.16 5.93
N GLY A 111 6.40 15.73 6.38
CA GLY A 111 5.96 15.64 7.77
C GLY A 111 4.71 16.48 8.06
N ALA A 112 4.53 16.88 9.32
CA ALA A 112 3.31 17.53 9.80
C ALA A 112 2.95 18.84 9.08
N HIS A 113 3.92 19.51 8.47
CA HIS A 113 3.78 20.81 7.80
C HIS A 113 3.83 20.74 6.26
N THR A 114 3.89 19.54 5.69
CA THR A 114 3.85 19.34 4.24
C THR A 114 2.51 18.76 3.81
N THR A 115 2.19 18.94 2.53
CA THR A 115 1.08 18.22 1.89
C THR A 115 1.58 17.54 0.63
N PRO A 116 1.56 16.20 0.55
CA PRO A 116 1.10 15.27 1.58
C PRO A 116 2.03 15.24 2.81
N LYS A 117 1.52 14.76 3.95
CA LYS A 117 2.31 14.59 5.18
C LYS A 117 3.28 13.42 5.12
N GLY A 118 2.99 12.47 4.24
CA GLY A 118 3.74 11.25 3.99
C GLY A 118 3.21 10.58 2.72
N LEU A 119 3.93 9.57 2.26
CA LEU A 119 3.63 8.75 1.09
C LEU A 119 3.08 7.37 1.47
N ILE A 120 3.00 7.06 2.76
CA ILE A 120 2.44 5.81 3.27
C ILE A 120 1.02 6.08 3.77
N TYR A 121 0.08 5.26 3.32
CA TYR A 121 -1.31 5.23 3.75
C TYR A 121 -1.62 3.88 4.42
N PRO A 122 -1.46 3.76 5.75
CA PRO A 122 -1.62 2.48 6.43
C PRO A 122 -3.09 2.10 6.63
N ILE A 123 -3.39 0.83 6.38
CA ILE A 123 -4.65 0.16 6.70
C ILE A 123 -4.36 -0.88 7.77
N VAL A 124 -4.93 -0.74 8.96
CA VAL A 124 -4.77 -1.73 10.03
C VAL A 124 -5.76 -2.85 9.82
N PHE A 125 -5.25 -4.04 9.51
CA PHE A 125 -6.05 -5.25 9.40
C PHE A 125 -6.34 -5.89 10.77
N ASP A 126 -5.35 -5.96 11.67
CA ASP A 126 -5.55 -6.56 13.01
C ASP A 126 -4.39 -6.26 13.97
N SER A 127 -4.64 -6.45 15.28
CA SER A 127 -3.68 -6.56 16.39
C SER A 127 -2.61 -5.45 16.41
N LYS A 128 -3.06 -4.20 16.32
CA LYS A 128 -2.22 -2.99 16.30
C LYS A 128 -1.28 -2.84 17.49
N GLU A 129 -1.64 -3.43 18.63
CA GLU A 129 -0.82 -3.51 19.85
C GLU A 129 0.48 -4.31 19.66
N LEU A 130 0.58 -5.14 18.61
CA LEU A 130 1.77 -5.91 18.28
C LEU A 130 2.68 -5.21 17.26
N PHE A 131 2.33 -4.01 16.80
CA PHE A 131 3.12 -3.30 15.80
C PHE A 131 4.37 -2.67 16.42
N PRO A 132 5.47 -2.53 15.66
CA PRO A 132 6.66 -1.86 16.14
C PRO A 132 6.36 -0.39 16.50
N ALA A 133 7.08 0.17 17.47
CA ALA A 133 6.88 1.55 17.94
C ALA A 133 6.99 2.59 16.81
N THR A 134 7.76 2.30 15.76
CA THR A 134 7.88 3.14 14.56
C THR A 134 6.54 3.29 13.84
N ALA A 135 5.71 2.25 13.78
CA ALA A 135 4.39 2.28 13.16
C ALA A 135 3.37 3.09 13.99
N ALA A 136 3.53 3.15 15.32
CA ALA A 136 2.61 3.87 16.21
C ALA A 136 2.62 5.40 16.00
N THR A 137 3.63 5.93 15.32
CA THR A 137 3.76 7.37 15.03
C THR A 137 3.05 7.80 13.74
N ILE A 138 2.57 6.83 12.94
CA ILE A 138 1.97 7.08 11.64
C ILE A 138 0.44 7.00 11.77
N GLN A 139 -0.26 7.98 11.22
CA GLN A 139 -1.72 7.95 11.16
C GLN A 139 -2.19 6.82 10.24
N TYR A 140 -3.20 6.07 10.67
CA TYR A 140 -3.71 4.90 9.94
C TYR A 140 -5.24 4.91 9.86
N ARG A 141 -5.81 4.09 8.97
CA ARG A 141 -7.23 3.71 8.98
C ARG A 141 -7.41 2.37 9.66
N ASP A 142 -8.31 2.29 10.63
CA ASP A 142 -8.56 1.07 11.38
C ASP A 142 -9.64 0.22 10.70
N PHE A 143 -9.23 -0.87 10.08
CA PHE A 143 -10.11 -1.85 9.44
C PHE A 143 -10.25 -3.14 10.25
N SER A 144 -9.64 -3.22 11.44
CA SER A 144 -9.75 -4.39 12.32
C SER A 144 -11.17 -4.77 12.73
N PRO A 145 -12.15 -3.84 12.83
CA PRO A 145 -13.55 -4.24 13.06
C PRO A 145 -14.19 -5.02 11.91
N TRP A 146 -13.55 -5.06 10.73
CA TRP A 146 -14.08 -5.64 9.49
C TRP A 146 -13.10 -6.61 8.84
N ASN A 147 -12.23 -7.25 9.62
CA ASN A 147 -11.21 -8.20 9.15
C ASN A 147 -11.77 -9.61 8.85
N ILE A 148 -13.06 -9.68 8.52
CA ILE A 148 -13.80 -10.93 8.26
C ILE A 148 -13.40 -11.48 6.90
N ASN A 149 -12.87 -12.70 6.85
CA ASN A 149 -12.27 -13.30 5.65
C ASN A 149 -12.97 -14.58 5.15
N PHE A 150 -14.25 -14.77 5.47
CA PHE A 150 -15.04 -15.94 5.06
C PHE A 150 -16.18 -15.59 4.08
N SER A 151 -16.62 -16.61 3.33
CA SER A 151 -17.73 -16.50 2.39
C SER A 151 -19.03 -16.11 3.11
N GLY A 152 -19.47 -14.87 2.91
CA GLY A 152 -20.69 -14.33 3.53
C GLY A 152 -20.51 -12.95 4.19
N PHE A 153 -19.28 -12.44 4.30
CA PHE A 153 -19.04 -11.10 4.85
C PHE A 153 -19.87 -10.03 4.13
N GLU A 154 -19.98 -10.09 2.80
CA GLU A 154 -20.76 -9.14 1.99
C GLU A 154 -22.26 -9.06 2.34
N ALA A 155 -22.82 -10.11 2.95
CA ALA A 155 -24.22 -10.17 3.37
C ALA A 155 -24.46 -9.65 4.81
N THR A 156 -23.41 -9.23 5.52
CA THR A 156 -23.51 -8.73 6.90
C THR A 156 -23.75 -7.23 6.94
N GLU A 157 -24.36 -6.73 8.01
CA GLU A 157 -24.49 -5.27 8.25
C GLU A 157 -23.13 -4.57 8.37
N HIS A 158 -22.12 -5.30 8.87
CA HIS A 158 -20.75 -4.83 8.99
C HIS A 158 -20.14 -4.45 7.63
N TYR A 159 -20.57 -5.10 6.55
CA TYR A 159 -20.09 -4.78 5.20
C TYR A 159 -20.47 -3.36 4.77
N GLY A 160 -21.67 -2.89 5.14
CA GLY A 160 -22.08 -1.52 4.84
C GLY A 160 -21.17 -0.47 5.49
N HIS A 161 -20.68 -0.75 6.70
CA HIS A 161 -19.69 0.11 7.36
C HIS A 161 -18.31 0.01 6.71
N PHE A 162 -17.86 -1.20 6.37
CA PHE A 162 -16.63 -1.43 5.62
C PHE A 162 -16.61 -0.65 4.30
N ILE A 163 -17.69 -0.69 3.51
CA ILE A 163 -17.78 0.06 2.25
C ILE A 163 -17.71 1.57 2.47
N ARG A 164 -18.34 2.11 3.52
CA ARG A 164 -18.24 3.54 3.85
C ARG A 164 -16.80 3.95 4.16
N GLU A 165 -16.06 3.13 4.90
CA GLU A 165 -14.65 3.40 5.16
C GLU A 165 -13.80 3.28 3.89
N ILE A 166 -14.07 2.32 2.99
CA ILE A 166 -13.40 2.25 1.68
C ILE A 166 -13.67 3.52 0.86
N GLN A 167 -14.89 4.05 0.85
CA GLN A 167 -15.21 5.29 0.16
C GLN A 167 -14.43 6.48 0.73
N GLN A 168 -14.24 6.52 2.05
CA GLN A 168 -13.42 7.54 2.71
C GLN A 168 -11.93 7.40 2.34
N VAL A 169 -11.41 6.17 2.32
CA VAL A 169 -10.05 5.85 1.86
C VAL A 169 -9.86 6.29 0.41
N ALA A 170 -10.80 5.97 -0.47
CA ALA A 170 -10.76 6.35 -1.89
C ALA A 170 -10.77 7.88 -2.06
N MET A 171 -11.60 8.59 -1.30
CA MET A 171 -11.66 10.06 -1.33
C MET A 171 -10.30 10.67 -0.92
N GLU A 172 -9.72 10.17 0.16
CA GLU A 172 -8.45 10.66 0.68
C GLU A 172 -7.28 10.36 -0.25
N LEU A 173 -7.19 9.12 -0.75
CA LEU A 173 -6.18 8.75 -1.74
C LEU A 173 -6.30 9.59 -3.00
N GLY A 174 -7.52 9.79 -3.53
CA GLY A 174 -7.73 10.65 -4.71
C GLY A 174 -7.19 12.07 -4.50
N ALA A 175 -7.46 12.68 -3.33
CA ALA A 175 -6.95 13.99 -2.98
C ALA A 175 -5.42 14.02 -2.77
N LEU A 176 -4.84 12.95 -2.22
CA LEU A 176 -3.40 12.81 -1.99
C LEU A 176 -2.63 12.59 -3.29
N ILE A 177 -3.15 11.78 -4.21
CA ILE A 177 -2.53 11.48 -5.51
C ILE A 177 -2.27 12.74 -6.33
N LEU A 178 -3.21 13.70 -6.30
CA LEU A 178 -3.06 15.00 -6.98
C LEU A 178 -1.95 15.88 -6.38
N GLN A 179 -1.53 15.57 -5.16
CA GLN A 179 -0.50 16.32 -4.41
C GLN A 179 0.81 15.54 -4.32
N ALA A 180 0.94 14.41 -5.03
CA ALA A 180 2.15 13.62 -5.05
C ALA A 180 3.36 14.48 -5.44
N PRO A 181 4.48 14.40 -4.69
CA PRO A 181 5.74 15.03 -5.08
C PRO A 181 6.18 14.57 -6.48
N SER A 182 6.99 15.36 -7.17
CA SER A 182 7.56 14.93 -8.44
C SER A 182 8.39 13.66 -8.30
N TRP A 183 8.33 12.82 -9.34
CA TRP A 183 9.15 11.62 -9.42
C TRP A 183 10.64 12.00 -9.49
N ASP A 184 11.50 11.15 -8.94
CA ASP A 184 12.95 11.36 -8.92
C ASP A 184 13.67 10.02 -9.13
N PRO A 185 14.58 9.91 -10.12
CA PRO A 185 15.34 8.69 -10.37
C PRO A 185 16.29 8.33 -9.22
N ALA A 186 16.65 9.27 -8.34
CA ALA A 186 17.48 9.04 -7.16
C ALA A 186 16.69 8.43 -5.98
N TRP A 187 15.59 7.73 -6.26
CA TRP A 187 14.70 7.15 -5.26
C TRP A 187 15.46 6.15 -4.37
N PRO A 188 15.48 6.32 -3.03
CA PRO A 188 16.11 5.36 -2.14
C PRO A 188 15.41 4.01 -2.24
N VAL A 189 16.15 2.92 -2.07
CA VAL A 189 15.60 1.58 -1.98
C VAL A 189 16.26 0.84 -0.84
N GLU A 190 15.45 0.35 0.08
CA GLU A 190 15.84 -0.62 1.09
C GLU A 190 15.28 -1.97 0.65
N MET A 191 16.15 -2.90 0.23
CA MET A 191 15.76 -4.29 -0.08
C MET A 191 16.25 -5.22 1.03
N PRO A 192 15.52 -6.30 1.33
CA PRO A 192 16.00 -7.27 2.29
C PRO A 192 17.28 -7.94 1.74
N SER A 193 18.30 -8.07 2.58
CA SER A 193 19.53 -8.81 2.24
C SER A 193 19.18 -10.28 1.93
N PRO A 194 19.84 -10.94 0.97
CA PRO A 194 19.67 -12.38 0.73
C PRO A 194 19.75 -13.24 1.99
N ASP A 195 20.56 -12.83 2.97
CA ASP A 195 20.76 -13.55 4.24
C ASP A 195 19.55 -13.47 5.18
N SER A 196 18.74 -12.40 5.07
CA SER A 196 17.54 -12.22 5.89
C SER A 196 16.42 -13.22 5.56
N ILE A 197 16.45 -13.79 4.35
CA ILE A 197 15.49 -14.81 3.87
C ILE A 197 15.79 -16.19 4.48
N GLN A 198 17.04 -16.46 4.89
CA GLN A 198 17.45 -17.78 5.40
C GLN A 198 17.08 -18.07 6.86
N SER A 199 16.59 -17.08 7.62
CA SER A 199 16.30 -17.26 9.05
C SER A 199 14.97 -17.94 9.39
N VAL A 200 14.14 -18.28 8.39
CA VAL A 200 12.96 -19.12 8.62
C VAL A 200 13.38 -20.60 8.68
N SER A 201 14.10 -20.96 9.73
CA SER A 201 14.25 -22.35 10.13
C SER A 201 12.88 -22.89 10.49
N LEU A 202 12.31 -23.73 9.62
CA LEU A 202 11.18 -24.59 9.97
C LEU A 202 11.57 -25.42 11.21
N PRO A 203 10.77 -25.45 12.29
CA PRO A 203 11.00 -26.42 13.35
C PRO A 203 10.97 -27.81 12.71
N ARG A 204 12.07 -28.55 12.80
CA ARG A 204 12.06 -29.98 12.50
C ARG A 204 11.17 -30.61 13.57
N LEU A 205 9.93 -30.96 13.19
CA LEU A 205 9.07 -31.81 14.00
C LEU A 205 9.85 -33.11 14.31
N ARG A 206 10.04 -33.37 15.61
CA ARG A 206 10.47 -34.67 16.13
C ARG A 206 9.24 -35.48 16.47
#